data_AF-A0A660EB15-F1
#
_entry.id   AF-A0A660EB15-F1
#
_cell.length_a   1.000
_cell.length_b   1.000
_cell.length_c   1.000
_cell.angle_alpha   90.00
_cell.angle_beta   90.00
_cell.angle_gamma   90.00
#
_symmetry.space_group_name_H-M   'P 1'
#
loop_
_entity.id
_entity.type
_entity.pdbx_description
1 polymer ?
#
loop_
_entity_poly.entity_id
_entity_poly.type
_entity_poly.pdbx_seq_one_letter_code
_entity_poly.pdbx_strand_id
1 'polypeptide(L)'
;MNKEIENIVKDTDTHFEKLTKSIYGWSVKDGKCVPPKIIFPKPVVERIEYFAEEMENGLTFQGALEYIFARNEEHCKEECEQVMDWLPVSDGFKKWSDDYFSYSFKEAQVMLALIYGNYQVEADK
;
A
#
# COMPACT_ATOMS: atom_id res chain seq x y z
N MET A 1 -33.15 4.35 -13.00
CA MET A 1 -32.03 3.50 -12.56
C MET A 1 -32.38 2.93 -11.19
N ASN A 2 -32.01 1.69 -10.85
CA ASN A 2 -32.33 1.10 -9.54
C ASN A 2 -31.51 1.82 -8.43
N LYS A 3 -32.12 2.16 -7.29
CA LYS A 3 -31.46 2.87 -6.17
C LYS A 3 -30.22 2.11 -5.65
N GLU A 4 -30.24 0.79 -5.70
CA GLU A 4 -29.09 -0.04 -5.33
C GLU A 4 -27.90 0.18 -6.27
N ILE A 5 -28.16 0.29 -7.58
CA ILE A 5 -27.14 0.58 -8.59
C ILE A 5 -26.56 1.98 -8.38
N GLU A 6 -27.40 2.97 -8.09
CA GLU A 6 -26.95 4.34 -7.78
C GLU A 6 -26.02 4.39 -6.56
N ASN A 7 -26.30 3.59 -5.52
CA ASN A 7 -25.47 3.52 -4.33
C ASN A 7 -24.12 2.85 -4.61
N ILE A 8 -24.10 1.77 -5.39
CA ILE A 8 -22.86 1.08 -5.78
C ILE A 8 -21.96 2.00 -6.59
N VAL A 9 -22.52 2.74 -7.56
CA VAL A 9 -21.76 3.70 -8.38
C VAL A 9 -21.15 4.79 -7.52
N LYS A 10 -21.92 5.40 -6.59
CA LYS A 10 -21.41 6.42 -5.68
C LYS A 10 -20.30 5.92 -4.77
N ASP A 11 -20.41 4.71 -4.26
CA ASP A 11 -19.38 4.11 -3.40
C ASP A 11 -18.08 3.87 -4.18
N THR A 12 -18.21 3.33 -5.40
CA THR A 12 -17.09 3.13 -6.32
C THR A 12 -16.39 4.44 -6.67
N ASP A 13 -17.15 5.48 -7.03
CA ASP A 13 -16.60 6.80 -7.36
C ASP A 13 -15.87 7.42 -6.16
N THR A 14 -16.46 7.30 -4.96
CA THR A 14 -15.86 7.80 -3.73
C THR A 14 -14.55 7.07 -3.41
N HIS A 15 -14.51 5.75 -3.61
CA HIS A 15 -13.29 4.98 -3.39
C HIS A 15 -12.20 5.33 -4.41
N PHE A 16 -12.56 5.45 -5.69
CA PHE A 16 -11.64 5.86 -6.74
C PHE A 16 -11.04 7.24 -6.49
N GLU A 17 -11.86 8.21 -6.06
CA GLU A 17 -11.40 9.55 -5.72
C GLU A 17 -10.40 9.52 -4.55
N LYS A 18 -10.69 8.73 -3.50
CA LYS A 18 -9.75 8.57 -2.36
C LYS A 18 -8.43 7.96 -2.81
N LEU A 19 -8.48 6.90 -3.61
CA LEU A 19 -7.30 6.21 -4.13
C LEU A 19 -6.44 7.15 -4.98
N THR A 20 -7.04 7.82 -5.96
CA THR A 20 -6.31 8.75 -6.85
C THR A 20 -5.74 9.94 -6.09
N LYS A 21 -6.48 10.51 -5.13
CA LYS A 21 -5.99 11.58 -4.27
C LYS A 21 -4.83 11.15 -3.38
N SER A 22 -4.79 9.89 -2.95
CA SER A 22 -3.66 9.38 -2.14
C SER A 22 -2.35 9.25 -2.93
N ILE A 23 -2.38 9.36 -4.26
CA ILE A 23 -1.21 9.24 -5.15
C ILE A 23 -0.88 10.58 -5.80
N TYR A 24 -1.89 11.29 -6.29
CA TYR A 24 -1.74 12.53 -7.04
C TYR A 24 -2.07 13.79 -6.24
N GLY A 25 -2.56 13.66 -5.00
CA GLY A 25 -2.97 14.76 -4.13
C GLY A 25 -1.83 15.54 -3.48
N TRP A 26 -0.77 15.82 -4.25
CA TRP A 26 0.35 16.64 -3.84
C TRP A 26 -0.08 18.09 -3.60
N SER A 27 0.61 18.77 -2.68
CA SER A 27 0.37 20.18 -2.41
C SER A 27 1.67 20.94 -2.22
N VAL A 28 1.60 22.27 -2.20
CA VAL A 28 2.74 23.13 -1.90
C VAL A 28 2.45 23.89 -0.61
N LYS A 29 3.33 23.79 0.38
CA LYS A 29 3.27 24.54 1.63
C LYS A 29 4.62 25.20 1.87
N ASP A 30 4.62 26.52 2.07
CA ASP A 30 5.83 27.32 2.31
C ASP A 30 6.92 27.10 1.24
N GLY A 31 6.49 26.98 -0.03
CA GLY A 31 7.37 26.72 -1.17
C GLY A 31 7.91 25.29 -1.27
N LYS A 32 7.52 24.37 -0.38
CA LYS A 32 7.92 22.96 -0.39
C LYS A 32 6.79 22.06 -0.85
N CYS A 33 7.14 21.03 -1.61
CA CYS A 33 6.21 19.96 -1.99
C CYS A 33 5.85 19.13 -0.75
N VAL A 34 4.56 18.87 -0.57
CA VAL A 34 4.02 18.04 0.51
C VAL A 34 3.38 16.81 -0.12
N PRO A 35 3.84 15.59 0.23
CA PRO A 35 3.27 14.36 -0.30
C PRO A 35 1.82 14.19 0.14
N PRO A 36 0.98 13.50 -0.66
CA PRO A 36 -0.35 13.14 -0.22
C PRO A 36 -0.28 12.26 1.04
N LYS A 37 -1.31 12.36 1.90
CA LYS A 37 -1.45 11.49 3.07
C LYS A 37 -2.18 10.22 2.68
N ILE A 38 -1.57 9.07 2.92
CA ILE A 38 -2.14 7.76 2.61
C ILE A 38 -2.76 7.17 3.87
N ILE A 39 -3.88 6.47 3.72
CA ILE A 39 -4.54 5.75 4.81
C ILE A 39 -4.55 4.29 4.42
N PHE A 40 -3.94 3.45 5.26
CA PHE A 40 -3.82 2.02 5.02
C PHE A 40 -4.53 1.22 6.12
N PRO A 41 -5.13 0.07 5.77
CA PRO A 41 -5.50 -0.93 6.77
C PRO A 41 -4.28 -1.38 7.57
N LYS A 42 -4.47 -1.72 8.84
CA LYS A 42 -3.39 -2.19 9.73
C LYS A 42 -2.53 -3.33 9.14
N PRO A 43 -3.10 -4.39 8.53
CA PRO A 43 -2.30 -5.47 7.95
C PRO A 43 -1.37 -5.03 6.80
N VAL A 44 -1.69 -3.91 6.15
CA VAL A 44 -0.87 -3.32 5.09
C VAL A 44 0.29 -2.55 5.71
N VAL A 45 0.03 -1.77 6.75
CA VAL A 45 1.07 -1.03 7.47
C VAL A 45 2.07 -1.97 8.13
N GLU A 46 1.61 -3.02 8.81
CA GLU A 46 2.49 -4.00 9.46
C GLU A 46 3.48 -4.63 8.47
N ARG A 47 3.02 -4.94 7.25
CA ARG A 47 3.88 -5.50 6.21
C ARG A 47 4.82 -4.47 5.60
N ILE A 48 4.36 -3.23 5.39
CA ILE A 48 5.21 -2.13 4.91
C ILE A 48 6.32 -1.83 5.91
N GLU A 49 5.99 -1.69 7.19
CA GLU A 49 6.94 -1.37 8.26
C GLU A 49 8.01 -2.45 8.39
N TYR A 50 7.61 -3.73 8.35
CA TYR A 50 8.54 -4.86 8.39
C TYR A 50 9.61 -4.77 7.28
N PHE A 51 9.19 -4.66 6.01
CA PHE A 51 10.16 -4.60 4.91
C PHE A 51 10.86 -3.24 4.79
N ALA A 52 10.28 -2.16 5.32
CA ALA A 52 10.94 -0.85 5.40
C ALA A 52 12.09 -0.85 6.42
N GLU A 53 11.93 -1.52 7.57
CA GLU A 53 13.02 -1.71 8.53
C GLU A 53 14.20 -2.46 7.89
N GLU A 54 13.90 -3.46 7.07
CA GLU A 54 14.92 -4.26 6.40
C GLU A 54 15.63 -3.51 5.27
N MET A 55 15.04 -2.40 4.77
CA MET A 55 15.76 -1.49 3.88
C MET A 55 16.95 -0.81 4.58
N GLU A 56 16.87 -0.56 5.89
CA GLU A 56 17.99 -0.07 6.69
C GLU A 56 19.07 -1.15 6.88
N ASN A 57 18.70 -2.43 6.76
CA ASN A 57 19.61 -3.58 6.84
C ASN A 57 20.16 -4.02 5.46
N GLY A 58 19.85 -3.28 4.39
CA GLY A 58 20.41 -3.50 3.05
C GLY A 58 19.43 -4.06 2.02
N LEU A 59 18.15 -4.27 2.38
CA LEU A 59 17.12 -4.59 1.38
C LEU A 59 16.94 -3.40 0.43
N THR A 60 17.00 -3.66 -0.86
CA THR A 60 16.79 -2.59 -1.85
C THR A 60 15.33 -2.15 -1.85
N PHE A 61 15.07 -0.91 -2.24
CA PHE A 61 13.69 -0.40 -2.42
C PHE A 61 12.85 -1.31 -3.35
N GLN A 62 13.44 -1.81 -4.44
CA GLN A 62 12.76 -2.72 -5.36
C GLN A 62 12.47 -4.07 -4.69
N GLY A 63 13.42 -4.61 -3.93
CA GLY A 63 13.23 -5.84 -3.16
C GLY A 63 12.14 -5.70 -2.10
N ALA A 64 12.09 -4.57 -1.39
CA ALA A 64 11.01 -4.28 -0.44
C ALA A 64 9.64 -4.26 -1.12
N LEU A 65 9.50 -3.61 -2.29
CA LEU A 65 8.24 -3.65 -3.05
C LEU A 65 7.87 -5.06 -3.48
N GLU A 66 8.83 -5.82 -4.00
CA GLU A 66 8.62 -7.20 -4.44
C GLU A 66 8.17 -8.10 -3.29
N TYR A 67 8.80 -7.99 -2.12
CA TYR A 67 8.47 -8.78 -0.95
C TYR A 67 7.19 -8.32 -0.25
N ILE A 68 6.87 -7.02 -0.26
CA ILE A 68 5.58 -6.52 0.24
C ILE A 68 4.43 -7.10 -0.58
N PHE A 69 4.51 -7.10 -1.91
CA PHE A 69 3.41 -7.62 -2.74
C PHE A 69 3.46 -9.12 -2.98
N ALA A 70 4.64 -9.75 -2.90
CA ALA A 70 4.89 -11.18 -2.93
C ALA A 70 3.98 -11.98 -3.89
N ARG A 71 3.90 -11.54 -5.16
CA ARG A 71 2.97 -12.15 -6.14
C ARG A 71 3.22 -13.66 -6.32
N ASN A 72 4.47 -14.07 -6.14
CA ASN A 72 4.86 -15.47 -5.97
C ASN A 72 5.54 -15.61 -4.60
N GLU A 73 4.75 -15.82 -3.56
CA GLU A 73 5.23 -15.89 -2.19
C GLU A 73 6.28 -16.98 -1.96
N GLU A 74 6.15 -18.15 -2.62
CA GLU A 74 7.14 -19.23 -2.51
C GLU A 74 8.51 -18.78 -3.00
N HIS A 75 8.57 -18.17 -4.19
CA HIS A 75 9.81 -17.65 -4.76
C HIS A 75 10.39 -16.50 -3.92
N CYS A 76 9.56 -15.53 -3.53
CA CYS A 76 10.02 -14.41 -2.72
C CYS A 76 10.55 -14.88 -1.36
N LYS A 77 9.92 -15.88 -0.76
CA LYS A 77 10.37 -16.49 0.49
C LYS A 77 11.75 -17.14 0.33
N GLU A 78 11.95 -17.95 -0.71
CA GLU A 78 13.23 -18.62 -0.98
C GLU A 78 14.39 -17.63 -1.16
N GLU A 79 14.15 -16.48 -1.81
CA GLU A 79 15.18 -15.44 -1.97
C GLU A 79 15.39 -14.63 -0.68
N CYS A 80 14.31 -14.30 0.02
CA CYS A 80 14.32 -13.50 1.23
C CYS A 80 14.99 -14.22 2.41
N GLU A 81 14.67 -15.50 2.63
CA GLU A 81 15.23 -16.34 3.71
C GLU A 81 16.74 -16.61 3.59
N GLN A 82 17.37 -16.20 2.48
CA GLN A 82 18.83 -16.21 2.37
C GLN A 82 19.48 -15.08 3.19
N VAL A 83 18.73 -14.03 3.52
CA VAL A 83 19.25 -12.81 4.15
C VAL A 83 18.45 -12.33 5.36
N MET A 84 17.16 -12.63 5.46
CA MET A 84 16.27 -12.19 6.55
C MET A 84 15.07 -13.14 6.71
N ASP A 85 14.35 -13.04 7.83
CA ASP A 85 13.15 -13.87 8.02
C ASP A 85 12.03 -13.48 7.05
N TRP A 86 11.23 -14.45 6.60
CA TRP A 86 10.06 -14.16 5.77
C TRP A 86 8.86 -13.78 6.64
N LEU A 87 8.26 -12.61 6.40
CA LEU A 87 6.93 -12.28 6.90
C LEU A 87 5.87 -12.84 5.93
N PRO A 88 5.01 -13.79 6.35
CA PRO A 88 3.95 -14.33 5.50
C PRO A 88 2.93 -13.29 5.07
N VAL A 89 2.38 -13.41 3.86
CA VAL A 89 1.30 -12.54 3.39
C VAL A 89 0.04 -12.84 4.20
N SER A 90 -0.44 -11.83 4.94
CA SER A 90 -1.66 -11.98 5.75
C SER A 90 -2.92 -11.96 4.88
N ASP A 91 -3.99 -12.61 5.35
CA ASP A 91 -5.31 -12.56 4.70
C ASP A 91 -5.82 -11.11 4.57
N GLY A 92 -5.49 -10.26 5.55
CA GLY A 92 -5.84 -8.85 5.54
C GLY A 92 -5.13 -8.07 4.44
N PHE A 93 -3.83 -8.33 4.24
CA PHE A 93 -3.07 -7.75 3.13
C PHE A 93 -3.63 -8.24 1.80
N LYS A 94 -3.83 -9.56 1.66
CA LYS A 94 -4.35 -10.16 0.43
C LYS A 94 -5.72 -9.62 0.04
N LYS A 95 -6.62 -9.47 1.01
CA LYS A 95 -7.93 -8.85 0.78
C LYS A 95 -7.80 -7.41 0.28
N TRP A 96 -6.88 -6.64 0.84
CA TRP A 96 -6.61 -5.28 0.38
C TRP A 96 -5.99 -5.25 -1.02
N SER A 97 -5.02 -6.13 -1.32
CA SER A 97 -4.37 -6.20 -2.63
C SER A 97 -5.31 -6.67 -3.74
N ASP A 98 -6.23 -7.57 -3.43
CA ASP A 98 -7.16 -8.19 -4.39
C ASP A 98 -8.45 -7.37 -4.63
N ASP A 99 -8.67 -6.28 -3.87
CA ASP A 99 -9.80 -5.36 -4.07
C ASP A 99 -9.85 -4.81 -5.52
N TYR A 100 -11.05 -4.51 -6.02
CA TYR A 100 -11.40 -4.25 -7.43
C TYR A 100 -10.61 -3.12 -8.12
N PHE A 101 -9.97 -2.24 -7.34
CA PHE A 101 -9.15 -1.17 -7.86
C PHE A 101 -7.76 -1.64 -8.31
N SER A 102 -7.26 -1.02 -9.40
CA SER A 102 -6.03 -1.44 -10.07
C SER A 102 -4.85 -1.60 -9.12
N TYR A 103 -4.21 -2.77 -9.21
CA TYR A 103 -2.97 -3.10 -8.51
C TYR A 103 -1.93 -1.98 -8.61
N SER A 104 -1.77 -1.35 -9.79
CA SER A 104 -0.77 -0.30 -10.01
C SER A 104 -0.97 0.93 -9.11
N PHE A 105 -2.21 1.23 -8.71
CA PHE A 105 -2.46 2.31 -7.75
C PHE A 105 -2.03 1.91 -6.34
N LYS A 106 -2.30 0.68 -5.92
CA LYS A 106 -1.89 0.15 -4.60
C LYS A 106 -0.37 0.10 -4.49
N GLU A 107 0.30 -0.35 -5.55
CA GLU A 107 1.76 -0.34 -5.64
C GLU A 107 2.31 1.09 -5.53
N ALA A 108 1.74 2.06 -6.25
CA ALA A 108 2.12 3.47 -6.14
C ALA A 108 1.90 4.04 -4.72
N GLN A 109 0.82 3.65 -4.03
CA GLN A 109 0.62 4.03 -2.62
C GLN A 109 1.75 3.50 -1.73
N VAL A 110 2.13 2.23 -1.86
CA VAL A 110 3.22 1.63 -1.09
C VAL A 110 4.56 2.30 -1.43
N MET A 111 4.83 2.57 -2.70
CA MET A 111 6.03 3.31 -3.11
C MET A 111 6.14 4.67 -2.41
N LEU A 112 5.05 5.44 -2.39
CA LEU A 112 5.02 6.74 -1.72
C LEU A 112 5.16 6.60 -0.20
N ALA A 113 4.60 5.54 0.38
CA ALA A 113 4.74 5.22 1.80
C ALA A 113 6.20 4.94 2.18
N LEU A 114 6.91 4.13 1.39
CA LEU A 114 8.32 3.82 1.58
C LEU A 114 9.23 5.04 1.39
N ILE A 115 8.96 5.89 0.39
CA ILE A 115 9.80 7.06 0.08
C ILE A 115 9.59 8.21 1.08
N TYR A 116 8.35 8.47 1.47
CA TYR A 116 7.99 9.69 2.22
C TYR A 116 7.50 9.44 3.64
N GLY A 117 7.17 8.21 4.01
CA GLY A 117 6.61 7.88 5.33
C GLY A 117 5.29 8.57 5.66
N ASN A 118 4.62 9.21 4.69
CA ASN A 118 3.44 10.05 4.93
C ASN A 118 2.14 9.25 4.85
N TYR A 119 1.98 8.28 5.74
CA TYR A 119 0.79 7.44 5.84
C TYR A 119 0.27 7.35 7.29
N GLN A 120 -0.94 6.82 7.44
CA GLN A 120 -1.53 6.50 8.74
C GLN A 120 -2.30 5.19 8.66
N VAL A 121 -2.41 4.51 9.80
CA VAL A 121 -3.26 3.34 9.96
C VAL A 121 -4.73 3.80 10.03
N GLU A 122 -5.64 3.10 9.35
CA GLU A 122 -7.08 3.27 9.56
C GLU A 122 -7.41 3.05 11.04
N ALA A 123 -8.20 3.96 11.64
CA ALA A 123 -8.69 3.76 12.99
C ALA A 123 -9.58 2.51 13.03
N ASP A 124 -9.38 1.65 14.04
CA ASP A 124 -10.29 0.54 14.32
C ASP A 124 -11.72 1.10 14.47
N LYS A 125 -12.64 0.66 13.61
CA LYS A 125 -14.05 1.07 13.62
C LYS A 125 -14.88 0.26 14.59
#